data_AF-A0A5J4L7M4-F1
#
_entry.id   AF-A0A5J4L7M4-F1
#
_cell.length_a   1.000
_cell.length_b   1.000
_cell.length_c   1.000
_cell.angle_alpha   90.00
_cell.angle_beta   90.00
_cell.angle_gamma   90.00
#
_symmetry.space_group_name_H-M   'P 1'
#
loop_
_entity.id
_entity.type
_entity.pdbx_description
1 polymer ?
#
loop_
_entity_poly.entity_id
_entity_poly.type
_entity_poly.pdbx_seq_one_letter_code
_entity_poly.pdbx_strand_id
1 'polypeptide(L)'
;MPEDLIIDGKVIAKKGQVINVLDKVKLTTKYLFLKDYQMPLFEKLVSKNRNIAAVIIQGDLLPLNEKYPNHRIYMGSRQLIDKFGITGVPSMVYQEGTSIVVEEIPYVTKH
;
A
#
# COMPACT_ATOMS: atom_id res chain seq x y z
N MET A 1 22.11 -17.62 -8.67
CA MET A 1 23.05 -17.72 -7.51
C MET A 1 22.50 -16.81 -6.42
N PRO A 2 22.63 -17.14 -5.12
CA PRO A 2 22.19 -16.22 -4.07
C PRO A 2 23.10 -14.99 -4.03
N GLU A 3 22.49 -13.81 -4.06
CA GLU A 3 23.16 -12.50 -4.01
C GLU A 3 22.94 -11.85 -2.64
N ASP A 4 23.77 -10.85 -2.32
CA ASP A 4 23.56 -10.02 -1.13
C ASP A 4 22.32 -9.15 -1.32
N LEU A 5 21.48 -9.04 -0.29
CA LEU A 5 20.34 -8.13 -0.31
C LEU A 5 20.79 -6.75 0.12
N ILE A 6 20.74 -5.77 -0.78
CA ILE A 6 21.13 -4.38 -0.54
C ILE A 6 19.91 -3.47 -0.65
N ILE A 7 19.68 -2.64 0.35
CA ILE A 7 18.60 -1.62 0.36
C ILE A 7 19.23 -0.30 0.78
N ASP A 8 18.97 0.76 0.03
CA ASP A 8 19.54 2.10 0.24
C ASP A 8 21.08 2.09 0.40
N GLY A 9 21.75 1.27 -0.40
CA GLY A 9 23.21 1.11 -0.37
C GLY A 9 23.76 0.35 0.85
N LYS A 10 22.91 -0.20 1.71
CA LYS A 10 23.31 -1.01 2.88
C LYS A 10 23.01 -2.48 2.66
N VAL A 11 23.97 -3.34 2.98
CA VAL A 11 23.77 -4.79 2.99
C VAL A 11 22.86 -5.16 4.17
N ILE A 12 21.68 -5.66 3.86
CA ILE A 12 20.64 -6.06 4.82
C ILE A 12 20.74 -7.56 5.15
N ALA A 13 21.15 -8.38 4.18
CA ALA A 13 21.47 -9.78 4.37
C ALA A 13 22.61 -10.20 3.43
N LYS A 14 23.52 -11.05 3.93
CA LYS A 14 24.55 -11.67 3.10
C LYS A 14 23.99 -12.88 2.35
N LYS A 15 24.63 -13.24 1.24
CA LYS A 15 24.29 -14.46 0.49
C LYS A 15 24.20 -15.69 1.40
N GLY A 16 23.14 -16.48 1.22
CA GLY A 16 22.88 -17.69 2.01
C GLY A 16 22.31 -17.44 3.41
N GLN A 17 22.16 -16.19 3.84
CA GLN A 17 21.50 -15.85 5.11
C GLN A 17 19.97 -15.87 4.95
N VAL A 18 19.29 -16.63 5.81
CA VAL A 18 17.83 -16.60 5.91
C VAL A 18 17.43 -15.52 6.90
N ILE A 19 16.65 -14.53 6.45
CA ILE A 19 16.11 -13.46 7.30
C ILE A 19 14.63 -13.25 6.98
N ASN A 20 13.88 -12.70 7.93
CA ASN A 20 12.64 -11.99 7.59
C ASN A 20 13.00 -10.54 7.24
N VAL A 21 12.77 -10.14 5.98
CA VAL A 21 13.07 -8.78 5.50
C VAL A 21 12.30 -7.72 6.30
N LEU A 22 11.12 -8.06 6.83
CA LEU A 22 10.27 -7.17 7.62
C LEU A 22 10.86 -6.85 9.01
N ASP A 23 11.88 -7.59 9.46
CA ASP A 23 12.66 -7.25 10.66
C ASP A 23 13.63 -6.09 10.41
N LYS A 24 14.05 -5.92 9.15
CA LYS A 24 15.09 -4.97 8.75
C LYS A 24 14.52 -3.75 8.04
N VAL A 25 13.41 -3.92 7.33
CA VAL A 25 12.74 -2.88 6.56
C VAL A 25 11.34 -2.69 7.14
N LYS A 26 11.04 -1.45 7.53
CA LYS A 26 9.71 -1.08 8.04
C LYS A 26 8.92 -0.34 6.97
N LEU A 27 7.76 -0.88 6.61
CA LEU A 27 6.73 -0.16 5.88
C LEU A 27 6.08 0.84 6.83
N THR A 28 6.58 2.07 6.81
CA THR A 28 6.04 3.14 7.65
C THR A 28 4.71 3.67 7.12
N THR A 29 4.50 3.62 5.81
CA THR A 29 3.27 4.08 5.15
C THR A 29 2.24 2.96 5.07
N LYS A 30 0.97 3.28 5.37
CA LYS A 30 -0.15 2.38 5.08
C LYS A 30 -0.64 2.62 3.65
N TYR A 31 -1.01 1.56 2.95
CA TYR A 31 -1.46 1.62 1.56
C TYR A 31 -2.92 1.22 1.47
N LEU A 32 -3.78 2.15 1.12
CA LEU A 32 -5.19 1.90 0.88
C LEU A 32 -5.39 1.54 -0.59
N PHE A 33 -5.78 0.30 -0.87
CA PHE A 33 -6.17 -0.14 -2.20
C PHE A 33 -7.65 0.19 -2.41
N LEU A 34 -7.96 0.91 -3.50
CA LEU A 34 -9.32 1.35 -3.80
C LEU A 34 -9.54 1.60 -5.29
N LYS A 35 -10.81 1.79 -5.67
CA LYS A 35 -11.22 2.34 -6.97
C LYS A 35 -11.34 3.86 -6.89
N ASP A 36 -11.23 4.55 -8.01
CA ASP A 36 -11.33 6.01 -8.09
C ASP A 36 -12.58 6.60 -7.40
N TYR A 37 -13.76 6.01 -7.60
CA TYR A 37 -15.00 6.48 -6.99
C TYR A 37 -15.02 6.35 -5.45
N GLN A 38 -14.10 5.55 -4.88
CA GLN A 38 -13.96 5.35 -3.45
C GLN A 38 -13.03 6.39 -2.80
N MET A 39 -12.42 7.30 -3.57
CA MET A 39 -11.52 8.35 -3.06
C MET A 39 -12.08 9.24 -1.93
N PRO A 40 -13.39 9.50 -1.81
CA PRO A 40 -13.92 10.19 -0.62
C PRO A 40 -13.62 9.47 0.70
N LEU A 41 -13.48 8.14 0.70
CA LEU A 41 -13.03 7.39 1.89
C LEU A 41 -11.57 7.69 2.21
N PHE A 42 -10.71 7.73 1.19
CA PHE A 42 -9.28 8.04 1.36
C PHE A 42 -9.09 9.43 2.00
N GLU A 43 -9.77 10.47 1.49
CA GLU A 43 -9.73 11.83 2.05
C GLU A 43 -10.11 11.84 3.55
N LYS A 44 -11.16 11.10 3.91
CA LYS A 44 -11.60 10.99 5.30
C LYS A 44 -10.54 10.34 6.19
N LEU A 45 -9.85 9.31 5.69
CA LEU A 45 -8.82 8.60 6.46
C LEU A 45 -7.53 9.42 6.58
N VAL A 46 -7.09 10.04 5.49
CA VAL A 46 -5.83 10.80 5.46
C VAL A 46 -5.91 12.11 6.28
N SER A 47 -7.10 12.69 6.41
CA SER A 47 -7.33 13.84 7.31
C SER A 47 -7.01 13.52 8.79
N LYS A 48 -7.17 12.26 9.19
CA LYS A 48 -6.86 11.78 10.55
C LYS A 48 -5.43 11.25 10.67
N ASN A 49 -4.91 10.67 9.60
CA ASN A 49 -3.56 10.12 9.55
C ASN A 49 -2.92 10.38 8.19
N ARG A 50 -2.01 11.35 8.13
CA ARG A 50 -1.32 11.73 6.88
C ARG A 50 -0.43 10.63 6.31
N ASN A 51 -0.15 9.58 7.08
CA ASN A 51 0.75 8.52 6.66
C ASN A 51 0.05 7.36 5.91
N ILE A 52 -0.92 7.72 5.06
CA ILE A 52 -1.65 6.81 4.18
C ILE A 52 -1.39 7.23 2.73
N ALA A 53 -1.18 6.25 1.85
CA ALA A 53 -1.16 6.44 0.41
C ALA A 53 -2.32 5.69 -0.24
N ALA A 54 -2.89 6.26 -1.29
CA ALA A 54 -3.88 5.62 -2.13
C ALA A 54 -3.21 4.78 -3.22
N VAL A 55 -3.70 3.57 -3.44
CA VAL A 55 -3.32 2.68 -4.53
C VAL A 55 -4.57 2.40 -5.36
N ILE A 56 -4.65 3.01 -6.54
CA ILE A 56 -5.83 2.97 -7.41
C ILE A 56 -5.76 1.70 -8.27
N ILE A 57 -6.67 0.76 -8.04
CA ILE A 57 -6.71 -0.50 -8.79
C ILE A 57 -7.60 -0.45 -10.05
N GLN A 58 -8.46 0.56 -10.13
CA GLN A 58 -9.37 0.81 -11.24
C GLN A 58 -9.72 2.30 -11.25
N GLY A 59 -9.52 2.97 -12.38
CA GLY A 59 -9.80 4.39 -12.58
C GLY A 59 -8.68 5.11 -13.33
N ASP A 60 -8.80 6.43 -13.43
CA ASP A 60 -7.80 7.30 -14.05
C ASP A 60 -7.01 8.09 -12.99
N LEU A 61 -5.68 8.01 -13.06
CA LEU A 61 -4.80 8.71 -12.12
C LEU A 61 -4.67 10.20 -12.40
N LEU A 62 -4.72 10.62 -13.67
CA LEU A 62 -4.41 12.01 -14.01
C LEU A 62 -5.42 12.98 -13.37
N PRO A 63 -6.75 12.78 -13.52
CA PRO A 63 -7.75 13.62 -12.86
C PRO A 63 -7.68 13.55 -11.32
N LEU A 64 -7.30 12.39 -10.78
CA LEU A 64 -7.14 12.22 -9.34
C LEU A 64 -5.97 13.03 -8.80
N ASN A 65 -4.82 13.02 -9.47
CA ASN A 65 -3.66 13.81 -9.05
C ASN A 65 -3.91 15.32 -9.16
N GLU A 66 -4.64 15.77 -10.19
CA GLU A 66 -5.05 17.17 -10.32
C GLU A 66 -6.01 17.61 -9.21
N LYS A 67 -6.96 16.75 -8.86
CA LYS A 67 -7.94 17.01 -7.80
C LYS A 67 -7.34 16.92 -6.39
N TYR A 68 -6.33 16.08 -6.19
CA TYR A 68 -5.72 15.76 -4.90
C TYR A 68 -4.19 15.95 -4.93
N PRO A 69 -3.69 17.16 -5.23
CA PRO A 69 -2.27 17.39 -5.56
C PRO A 69 -1.30 17.15 -4.39
N ASN A 70 -1.81 17.19 -3.15
CA ASN A 70 -1.01 16.99 -1.93
C ASN A 70 -1.06 15.55 -1.42
N HIS A 71 -1.74 14.64 -2.13
CA HIS A 71 -1.91 13.26 -1.71
C HIS A 71 -0.97 12.31 -2.44
N ARG A 72 -0.50 11.28 -1.72
CA ARG A 72 0.28 10.19 -2.31
C ARG A 72 -0.67 9.20 -2.96
N ILE A 73 -0.81 9.28 -4.28
CA ILE A 73 -1.70 8.43 -5.07
C ILE A 73 -0.86 7.69 -6.12
N TYR A 74 -1.00 6.37 -6.17
CA TYR A 74 -0.24 5.48 -7.05
C TYR A 74 -1.18 4.57 -7.85
N MET A 75 -0.72 4.08 -8.99
CA MET A 75 -1.44 3.04 -9.74
C MET A 75 -1.14 1.68 -9.11
N GLY A 76 -2.19 0.93 -8.79
CA GLY A 76 -2.10 -0.47 -8.41
C GLY A 76 -2.07 -1.38 -9.63
N SER A 77 -1.30 -2.47 -9.55
CA SER A 77 -1.35 -3.54 -10.53
C SER A 77 -2.11 -4.74 -9.97
N ARG A 78 -2.70 -5.54 -10.86
CA ARG A 78 -3.38 -6.78 -10.46
C ARG A 78 -2.44 -7.76 -9.73
N GLN A 79 -1.18 -7.79 -10.14
CA GLN A 79 -0.16 -8.60 -9.47
C GLN A 79 0.03 -8.23 -7.99
N LEU A 80 -0.11 -6.94 -7.62
CA LEU A 80 -0.02 -6.53 -6.22
C LEU A 80 -1.23 -7.01 -5.41
N ILE A 81 -2.43 -6.94 -5.99
CA ILE A 81 -3.67 -7.45 -5.37
C ILE A 81 -3.52 -8.94 -5.06
N ASP A 82 -3.08 -9.71 -6.04
CA ASP A 82 -2.89 -11.16 -5.91
C ASP A 82 -1.82 -11.50 -4.87
N LYS A 83 -0.69 -10.77 -4.84
CA LYS A 83 0.39 -10.97 -3.87
C LYS A 83 -0.03 -10.69 -2.43
N PHE A 84 -0.89 -9.70 -2.22
CA PHE A 84 -1.42 -9.39 -0.88
C PHE A 84 -2.66 -10.22 -0.53
N GLY A 85 -3.17 -11.05 -1.45
CA GLY A 85 -4.39 -11.83 -1.22
C GLY A 85 -5.63 -10.96 -1.00
N ILE A 86 -5.67 -9.77 -1.62
CA ILE A 86 -6.80 -8.85 -1.47
C ILE A 86 -8.01 -9.41 -2.23
N THR A 87 -9.08 -9.74 -1.49
CA THR A 87 -10.32 -10.30 -2.04
C THR A 87 -11.34 -9.23 -2.44
N GLY A 88 -11.32 -8.07 -1.79
CA GLY A 88 -12.19 -6.93 -2.08
C GLY A 88 -11.50 -5.59 -1.84
N VAL A 89 -12.07 -4.52 -2.41
CA VAL A 89 -11.64 -3.13 -2.12
C VAL A 89 -12.82 -2.28 -1.67
N PRO A 90 -12.61 -1.34 -0.72
CA PRO A 90 -11.32 -0.85 -0.25
C PRO A 90 -10.65 -1.74 0.79
N SER A 91 -9.32 -1.85 0.72
CA SER A 91 -8.52 -2.65 1.65
C SER A 91 -7.25 -1.91 2.08
N MET A 92 -6.96 -1.87 3.38
CA MET A 92 -5.74 -1.30 3.92
C MET A 92 -4.66 -2.36 4.05
N VAL A 93 -3.49 -2.08 3.49
CA VAL A 93 -2.28 -2.90 3.65
C VAL A 93 -1.27 -2.13 4.49
N TYR A 94 -0.80 -2.75 5.57
CA TYR A 94 0.21 -2.15 6.43
C TYR A 94 1.05 -3.23 7.12
N GLN A 95 2.18 -2.82 7.69
CA GLN A 95 2.99 -3.72 8.50
C GLN A 95 2.64 -3.57 9.98
N GLU A 96 2.43 -4.69 10.65
CA GLU A 96 2.32 -4.79 12.10
C GLU A 96 3.41 -5.73 12.62
N GLY A 97 4.37 -5.18 13.37
CA GLY A 97 5.55 -5.93 13.81
C GLY A 97 6.36 -6.47 12.61
N THR A 98 6.28 -7.77 12.40
CA THR A 98 7.02 -8.54 11.37
C THR A 98 6.10 -9.17 10.34
N SER A 99 4.82 -8.79 10.36
CA SER A 99 3.76 -9.30 9.49
C SER A 99 3.18 -8.19 8.63
N ILE A 100 2.73 -8.55 7.43
CA ILE A 100 1.87 -7.70 6.62
C ILE A 100 0.41 -8.02 6.98
N VAL A 101 -0.35 -6.99 7.29
CA VAL A 101 -1.78 -7.06 7.58
C VAL A 101 -2.55 -6.47 6.42
N VAL A 102 -3.62 -7.17 6.04
CA VAL A 102 -4.59 -6.73 5.05
C VAL A 102 -5.94 -6.65 5.73
N GLU A 103 -6.52 -5.46 5.77
CA GLU A 103 -7.79 -5.17 6.44
C GLU A 103 -8.80 -4.63 5.42
N GLU A 104 -9.86 -5.38 5.15
CA GLU A 104 -10.97 -4.89 4.32
C GLU A 104 -11.73 -3.78 5.05
N ILE A 105 -11.96 -2.65 4.37
CA ILE A 105 -12.68 -1.51 4.92
C ILE A 105 -14.11 -1.50 4.36
N PRO A 106 -15.14 -1.54 5.22
CA PRO A 106 -16.52 -1.39 4.77
C PRO A 106 -16.73 -0.08 4.01
N TYR A 107 -17.26 -0.17 2.80
CA TYR A 107 -17.62 0.99 1.98
C TYR A 107 -19.05 0.85 1.47
N VAL A 108 -19.97 1.58 2.11
CA VAL A 108 -21.38 1.64 1.70
C VAL A 108 -21.57 2.88 0.85
N THR A 109 -21.91 2.69 -0.41
CA THR A 109 -22.36 3.78 -1.29
C THR A 109 -23.83 4.05 -0.93
N LYS A 110 -24.15 5.26 -0.46
CA LYS A 110 -25.56 5.65 -0.35
C LYS A 110 -26.10 5.82 -1.77
N HIS A 111 -27.08 5.00 -2.13
CA HIS A 111 -27.92 5.19 -3.32
C HIS A 111 -28.86 6.38 -3.12
#